data_AF-A0AAD7SA23-F1
#
_entry.id   AF-A0AAD7SA23-F1
#
_cell.length_a   1.000
_cell.length_b   1.000
_cell.length_c   1.000
_cell.angle_alpha   90.00
_cell.angle_beta   90.00
_cell.angle_gamma   90.00
#
_symmetry.space_group_name_H-M   'P 1'
#
loop_
_entity.id
_entity.type
_entity.pdbx_description
1 polymer ?
#
loop_
_entity_poly.entity_id
_entity_poly.type
_entity_poly.pdbx_seq_one_letter_code
_entity_poly.pdbx_strand_id
1 'polypeptide(L)' 'MWRVWREVAAVYTLSTFLPCPSAYSSGECYFNTKANCEYRGEVFEMRDSWMTKDCYQCICMEPFDVGCCEQ' A
#
# COMPACT_ATOMS: atom_id res chain seq x y z
N MET A 1 -0.89 -28.24 27.76
CA MET A 1 -0.79 -28.45 26.30
C MET A 1 -2.02 -27.95 25.51
N TRP A 2 -2.77 -26.94 25.96
CA TRP A 2 -4.04 -26.51 25.30
C TRP A 2 -4.11 -25.00 25.02
N ARG A 3 -3.15 -24.21 25.52
CA ARG A 3 -3.08 -22.76 25.29
C ARG A 3 -2.37 -22.37 24.01
N VAL A 4 -1.38 -23.15 23.58
CA VAL A 4 -0.61 -22.88 22.36
C VAL A 4 -1.49 -23.01 21.11
N TRP A 5 -2.40 -23.99 21.06
CA TRP A 5 -3.28 -24.20 19.91
C TRP A 5 -4.31 -23.09 19.69
N ARG A 6 -4.70 -22.34 20.73
CA ARG A 6 -5.68 -21.26 20.62
C ARG A 6 -5.07 -19.99 20.02
N GLU A 7 -3.81 -19.73 20.32
CA GLU A 7 -3.05 -18.60 19.75
C GLU A 7 -2.61 -18.91 18.30
N VAL A 8 -2.23 -20.17 18.01
CA VAL A 8 -1.82 -20.57 16.65
C VAL A 8 -3.01 -20.55 15.68
N ALA A 9 -4.21 -20.96 16.12
CA ALA A 9 -5.42 -20.92 15.28
C ALA A 9 -5.90 -19.50 14.96
N ALA A 10 -5.71 -18.55 15.88
CA ALA A 10 -6.04 -17.14 15.64
C ALA A 10 -5.05 -16.46 14.67
N VAL A 11 -3.81 -16.94 14.63
CA VAL A 11 -2.77 -16.42 13.72
C VAL A 11 -2.84 -17.06 12.34
N TYR A 12 -3.34 -18.30 12.22
CA TYR A 12 -3.39 -19.02 10.93
C TYR A 12 -4.47 -18.55 9.95
N THR A 13 -5.38 -17.66 10.36
CA THR A 13 -6.52 -17.24 9.52
C THR A 13 -6.36 -15.88 8.86
N LEU A 14 -5.27 -15.13 9.08
CA LEU A 14 -5.14 -13.76 8.56
C LEU A 14 -4.09 -13.55 7.45
N SER A 15 -3.32 -14.56 7.04
CA SER A 15 -2.09 -14.32 6.26
C SER A 15 -2.19 -14.65 4.77
N THR A 16 -3.33 -14.43 4.13
CA THR A 16 -3.44 -14.55 2.65
C THR A 16 -3.86 -13.26 1.95
N PHE A 17 -3.97 -12.13 2.64
CA PHE A 17 -4.17 -10.84 1.99
C PHE A 17 -2.83 -10.13 1.83
N LEU A 18 -2.25 -10.29 0.63
CA LEU A 18 -1.17 -9.50 0.00
C LEU A 18 -0.08 -8.96 0.96
N PRO A 19 1.14 -9.54 0.96
CA PRO A 19 2.22 -9.11 1.84
C PRO A 19 2.84 -7.84 1.26
N CYS A 20 2.24 -6.70 1.53
CA CYS A 20 3.03 -5.48 1.64
C CYS A 20 3.45 -5.41 3.11
N PRO A 21 4.67 -5.90 3.46
CA PRO A 21 5.17 -5.71 4.81
C PRO A 21 5.22 -4.21 5.04
N SER A 22 4.30 -3.67 5.83
CA SER A 22 4.30 -2.26 6.23
C SER A 22 5.43 -2.05 7.22
N ALA A 23 6.65 -2.07 6.70
CA ALA A 23 7.85 -1.75 7.43
C ALA A 23 8.14 -0.29 7.10
N TYR A 24 7.58 0.61 7.91
CA TYR A 24 7.94 2.03 7.93
C TYR A 24 9.47 2.16 8.03
N SER A 25 10.13 2.16 6.89
CA SER A 25 11.57 1.99 6.75
C SER A 25 11.99 2.88 5.62
N SER A 26 11.95 4.20 5.85
CA SER A 26 12.67 5.20 5.04
C SER A 26 12.72 4.84 3.55
N GLY A 27 11.58 4.48 2.97
CA GLY A 27 11.50 4.04 1.58
C GLY A 27 11.79 5.24 0.67
N GLU A 28 12.47 5.00 -0.44
CA GLU A 28 12.66 6.06 -1.43
C GLU A 28 11.28 6.45 -1.99
N CYS A 29 10.89 7.70 -1.78
CA CYS A 29 9.66 8.26 -2.35
C CYS A 29 9.99 8.93 -3.66
N TYR A 30 9.29 8.56 -4.73
CA TYR A 30 9.41 9.22 -6.02
C TYR A 30 8.15 10.01 -6.33
N PHE A 31 8.34 11.18 -6.94
CA PHE A 31 7.27 12.05 -7.40
C PHE A 31 7.24 12.02 -8.92
N ASN A 32 6.09 11.69 -9.49
CA ASN A 32 5.88 11.70 -10.92
C ASN A 32 4.97 12.88 -11.29
N THR A 33 5.60 13.98 -11.70
CA THR A 33 4.92 15.23 -12.08
C THR A 33 4.25 15.19 -13.47
N LYS A 34 4.29 14.03 -14.13
CA LYS A 34 3.66 13.80 -15.45
C LYS A 34 2.57 12.73 -15.39
N ALA A 35 2.35 12.13 -14.22
CA ALA A 35 1.33 11.11 -14.04
C ALA A 35 0.01 11.78 -13.64
N ASN A 36 -1.04 11.61 -14.44
CA ASN A 36 -2.40 11.85 -13.97
C ASN A 36 -2.71 10.89 -12.81
N CYS A 37 -3.64 11.27 -11.94
CA CYS A 37 -4.18 10.42 -10.88
C CYS A 37 -5.04 9.29 -11.47
N GLU A 38 -4.44 8.44 -12.28
CA GLU A 38 -5.05 7.26 -12.90
C GLU A 38 -4.13 6.07 -12.67
N TYR A 39 -4.70 5.00 -12.13
CA TYR A 39 -4.00 3.73 -11.97
C TYR A 39 -4.89 2.59 -12.47
N ARG A 40 -4.38 1.82 -13.43
CA ARG A 40 -5.10 0.68 -14.04
C ARG A 40 -6.48 1.04 -14.63
N GLY A 41 -6.65 2.27 -15.09
CA GLY A 41 -7.91 2.77 -15.65
C GLY A 41 -8.93 3.26 -14.62
N GLU A 42 -8.59 3.23 -13.32
CA GLU A 42 -9.35 3.92 -12.28
C GLU A 42 -8.76 5.32 -12.08
N VAL A 43 -9.63 6.32 -12.09
CA VAL A 43 -9.27 7.72 -11.83
C VAL A 43 -9.49 8.00 -10.35
N PHE A 44 -8.45 8.52 -9.71
CA PHE A 44 -8.40 8.87 -8.29
C PHE A 44 -8.56 10.38 -8.11
N GLU A 45 -9.29 10.78 -7.09
CA GLU A 45 -9.47 12.19 -6.73
C GLU A 45 -8.27 12.74 -5.96
N MET A 46 -8.24 14.05 -5.74
CA MET A 46 -7.19 14.67 -4.92
C MET A 46 -7.16 14.08 -3.52
N ARG A 47 -5.94 13.74 -3.07
CA ARG A 47 -5.64 13.09 -1.79
C ARG A 47 -6.09 11.64 -1.69
N ASP A 48 -6.67 11.07 -2.74
CA ASP A 48 -6.85 9.63 -2.78
C ASP A 48 -5.51 8.92 -2.84
N SER A 49 -5.47 7.76 -2.19
CA SER A 49 -4.28 6.93 -2.13
C SER A 49 -4.62 5.50 -2.50
N TRP A 50 -3.67 4.85 -3.18
CA TRP A 50 -3.82 3.47 -3.61
C TRP A 50 -2.50 2.72 -3.42
N MET A 51 -2.62 1.42 -3.20
CA MET A 51 -1.48 0.53 -3.11
C MET A 51 -1.26 -0.14 -4.47
N THR A 52 -0.03 -0.08 -4.97
CA THR A 52 0.32 -0.83 -6.19
C THR A 52 0.54 -2.29 -5.86
N LYS A 53 0.51 -3.15 -6.90
CA LYS A 53 0.89 -4.58 -6.77
C LYS A 53 2.33 -4.78 -6.29
N ASP A 54 3.17 -3.76 -6.49
CA ASP A 54 4.59 -3.76 -6.14
C ASP A 54 4.81 -3.14 -4.75
N CYS A 55 3.73 -2.98 -3.97
CA CYS A 55 3.73 -2.46 -2.61
C CYS A 55 4.19 -1.01 -2.44
N TYR A 56 4.01 -0.20 -3.48
CA TYR A 56 4.14 1.25 -3.36
C TYR A 56 2.82 1.86 -2.91
N GLN A 57 2.88 2.67 -1.85
CA GLN A 57 1.77 3.52 -1.43
C GLN A 57 1.83 4.81 -2.26
N CYS A 58 0.86 4.99 -3.15
CA CYS A 58 0.74 6.17 -4.00
C CYS A 58 -0.35 7.10 -3.50
N ILE A 59 -0.17 8.40 -3.69
CA ILE A 59 -1.15 9.45 -3.36
C ILE A 59 -1.23 10.48 -4.48
N CYS A 60 -2.47 10.88 -4.82
CA CYS A 60 -2.75 11.97 -5.73
C CYS A 60 -2.62 13.33 -5.01
N MET A 61 -1.81 14.23 -5.53
CA MET A 61 -1.51 15.54 -4.92
C MET A 61 -1.85 16.69 -5.86
N GLU A 62 -1.99 17.89 -5.31
CA GLU A 62 -2.13 19.13 -6.07
C GLU A 62 -0.81 19.51 -6.76
N PRO A 63 -0.81 19.97 -8.03
CA PRO A 63 -1.95 20.20 -8.94
C PRO A 63 -2.06 19.12 -10.03
N PHE A 64 -2.32 17.85 -9.66
CA PHE A 64 -2.33 16.63 -10.51
C PHE A 64 -0.99 15.87 -10.58
N ASP A 65 -0.24 15.85 -9.49
CA ASP A 65 0.99 15.04 -9.38
C ASP A 65 0.71 13.75 -8.59
N VAL A 66 1.45 12.68 -8.88
CA VAL A 66 1.39 11.42 -8.12
C VAL A 66 2.70 11.20 -7.38
N GLY A 67 2.62 11.01 -6.07
CA GLY A 67 3.76 10.61 -5.23
C GLY A 67 3.60 9.16 -4.81
N CYS A 68 4.63 8.34 -4.96
CA CYS A 68 4.61 6.95 -4.53
C CYS A 68 5.82 6.68 -3.64
N CYS A 69 5.58 6.03 -2.52
CA CYS A 69 6.61 5.62 -1.57
C CYS A 69 6.61 4.11 -1.42
N GLU A 70 7.81 3.51 -1.31
CA GLU A 70 7.96 2.14 -0.82
C GLU A 70 7.48 2.06 0.63
N GLN A 71 6.75 1.00 0.97
CA GLN A 71 6.17 0.77 2.29
C GLN A 71 6.88 -0.35 3.04
#